data_AF-A0A947ZBK0-F1
#
_entry.id   AF-A0A947ZBK0-F1
#
_cell.length_a   1.000
_cell.length_b   1.000
_cell.length_c   1.000
_cell.angle_alpha   90.00
_cell.angle_beta   90.00
_cell.angle_gamma   90.00
#
_symmetry.space_group_name_H-M   'P 1'
#
loop_
_entity.id
_entity.type
_entity.pdbx_description
1 polymer ?
#
loop_
_entity_poly.entity_id
_entity_poly.type
_entity_poly.pdbx_seq_one_letter_code
_entity_poly.pdbx_strand_id
1 'polypeptide(L)'
;MGFFDFLFGSKKDETPEKTETVEKPEAPKVEAAAEPKPEKVKETDEEKEARKAAKKEAERQYTQDLVDKAHADVQAKQAQALAADPSLTEPFEGVTCEGWAQAASTMISVQDLEKQTQALAQMGMDRAKYDRVNAEFTARMQRDMTGALATIYGNAFAKAQSVQADGPEPVSFEKYGEIAGAQAAWGETGADVNMKLKEVFDLTALDISNYGSYWMTKFMADYQLAEKHAKLMEK
;
A
#
# COMPACT_ATOMS: atom_id res chain seq x y z
N MET A 1 -13.83 -19.78 -9.27
CA MET A 1 -12.60 -20.26 -8.60
C MET A 1 -11.79 -19.04 -8.21
N GLY A 2 -11.62 -18.82 -6.90
CA GLY A 2 -11.08 -17.57 -6.36
C GLY A 2 -9.58 -17.60 -6.11
N PHE A 3 -8.97 -16.42 -6.19
CA PHE A 3 -7.56 -16.10 -5.98
C PHE A 3 -6.95 -16.65 -4.67
N PHE A 4 -7.78 -16.95 -3.66
CA PHE A 4 -7.34 -17.50 -2.37
C PHE A 4 -6.93 -18.98 -2.41
N ASP A 5 -7.42 -19.77 -3.36
CA ASP A 5 -7.07 -21.20 -3.48
C ASP A 5 -5.66 -21.41 -4.12
N PHE A 6 -5.15 -20.38 -4.80
CA PHE A 6 -3.80 -20.39 -5.40
C PHE A 6 -2.69 -20.13 -4.35
N LEU A 7 -3.01 -19.45 -3.25
CA LEU A 7 -2.01 -19.05 -2.25
C LEU A 7 -1.79 -20.07 -1.11
N PHE A 8 -2.71 -21.02 -0.89
CA PHE A 8 -2.63 -21.92 0.28
C PHE A 8 -2.81 -23.42 -0.04
N GLY A 9 -2.56 -23.82 -1.28
CA GLY A 9 -2.59 -25.21 -1.73
C GLY A 9 -1.48 -26.09 -1.14
N SER A 10 -1.86 -26.94 -0.19
CA SER A 10 -1.14 -28.00 0.51
C SER A 10 -0.09 -28.80 -0.30
N LYS A 11 1.13 -28.94 0.25
CA LYS A 11 1.89 -30.21 0.21
C LYS A 11 2.65 -30.45 1.52
N LYS A 12 2.24 -31.52 2.20
CA LYS A 12 3.04 -32.34 3.10
C LYS A 12 4.21 -32.92 2.31
N ASP A 13 5.40 -32.96 2.91
CA ASP A 13 6.30 -34.10 2.79
C ASP A 13 7.20 -34.19 4.03
N GLU A 14 7.51 -35.43 4.37
CA GLU A 14 7.89 -35.97 5.67
C GLU A 14 9.39 -36.33 5.71
N THR A 15 10.08 -35.95 6.79
CA THR A 15 11.18 -36.70 7.49
C THR A 15 12.53 -37.00 6.76
N PRO A 16 13.55 -37.59 7.45
CA PRO A 16 14.19 -37.23 8.74
C PRO A 16 15.73 -37.29 8.67
N GLU A 17 16.47 -36.63 9.58
CA GLU A 17 17.84 -36.98 10.02
C GLU A 17 18.32 -35.85 10.97
N LYS A 18 19.11 -36.01 12.03
CA LYS A 18 19.94 -37.12 12.51
C LYS A 18 20.23 -36.82 14.00
N THR A 19 20.06 -37.83 14.83
CA THR A 19 20.53 -37.88 16.22
C THR A 19 22.06 -37.91 16.25
N GLU A 20 22.68 -36.98 16.98
CA GLU A 20 24.08 -37.12 17.40
C GLU A 20 24.15 -36.93 18.92
N THR A 21 24.42 -38.04 19.58
CA THR A 21 24.58 -38.22 21.02
C THR A 21 25.95 -37.70 21.42
N VAL A 22 26.00 -36.70 22.31
CA VAL A 22 27.22 -36.32 23.03
C VAL A 22 27.03 -36.70 24.49
N GLU A 23 27.75 -37.74 24.91
CA GLU A 23 27.92 -38.11 26.31
C GLU A 23 28.51 -36.94 27.10
N LYS A 24 27.83 -36.56 28.18
CA LYS A 24 28.35 -35.63 29.19
C LYS A 24 28.75 -36.45 30.42
N PRO A 25 29.97 -36.28 30.96
CA PRO A 25 30.46 -37.08 32.08
C PRO A 25 29.70 -36.79 33.37
N GLU A 26 29.47 -37.88 34.12
CA GLU A 26 28.80 -37.93 35.41
C GLU A 26 29.62 -37.19 36.48
N ALA A 27 28.99 -36.24 37.17
CA ALA A 27 29.55 -35.52 38.32
C ALA A 27 28.79 -35.91 39.60
N PRO A 28 29.45 -35.89 40.76
CA PRO A 28 29.08 -36.69 41.92
C PRO A 28 27.80 -36.20 42.61
N LYS A 29 27.05 -37.17 43.12
CA LYS A 29 25.90 -37.00 44.03
C LYS A 29 26.30 -36.11 45.21
N VAL A 30 25.76 -34.90 45.26
CA VAL A 30 25.71 -34.08 46.48
C VAL A 30 24.28 -34.16 47.00
N GLU A 31 24.15 -34.53 48.27
CA GLU A 31 22.88 -34.68 48.98
C GLU A 31 22.01 -33.42 48.85
N ALA A 32 20.76 -33.63 48.42
CA ALA A 32 19.75 -32.61 48.27
C ALA A 32 19.37 -32.02 49.63
N ALA A 33 19.81 -30.79 49.90
CA ALA A 33 19.05 -29.90 50.75
C ALA A 33 17.77 -29.53 49.97
N ALA A 34 16.61 -29.78 50.57
CA ALA A 34 15.31 -29.47 49.98
C ALA A 34 15.17 -27.95 49.78
N GLU A 35 15.42 -27.48 48.58
CA GLU A 35 15.00 -26.14 48.15
C GLU A 35 13.45 -26.09 48.14
N PRO A 36 12.85 -25.00 48.63
CA PRO A 36 11.41 -24.82 48.53
C PRO A 36 11.03 -24.79 47.05
N LYS A 37 10.15 -25.71 46.64
CA LYS A 37 9.54 -25.69 45.29
C LYS A 37 9.01 -24.28 45.03
N PRO A 38 9.37 -23.63 43.90
CA PRO A 38 8.78 -22.35 43.55
C PRO A 38 7.27 -22.56 43.45
N GLU A 39 6.56 -21.88 44.35
CA GLU A 39 5.11 -21.85 44.39
C GLU A 39 4.63 -21.37 43.02
N LYS A 40 3.84 -22.19 42.31
CA LYS A 40 3.24 -21.80 41.03
C LYS A 40 2.29 -20.65 41.31
N VAL A 41 2.78 -19.42 41.18
CA VAL A 41 1.95 -18.22 41.15
C VAL A 41 0.97 -18.43 40.00
N LYS A 42 -0.32 -18.52 40.33
CA LYS A 42 -1.38 -18.58 39.33
C LYS A 42 -1.43 -17.21 38.66
N GLU A 43 -0.78 -17.11 37.51
CA GLU A 43 -0.89 -15.97 36.58
C GLU A 43 -2.39 -15.72 36.34
N THR A 44 -2.82 -14.51 36.66
CA THR A 44 -4.24 -14.13 36.57
C THR A 44 -4.66 -14.12 35.10
N ASP A 45 -5.96 -14.26 34.83
CA ASP A 45 -6.45 -14.18 33.46
C ASP A 45 -6.17 -12.80 32.85
N GLU A 46 -6.11 -11.74 33.66
CA GLU A 46 -5.66 -10.40 33.25
C GLU A 46 -4.18 -10.36 32.83
N GLU A 47 -3.27 -11.01 33.57
CA GLU A 47 -1.84 -11.08 33.19
C GLU A 47 -1.63 -11.87 31.89
N LYS A 48 -2.39 -12.94 31.69
CA LYS A 48 -2.34 -13.72 30.44
C LYS A 48 -2.83 -12.93 29.25
N GLU A 49 -3.93 -12.20 29.39
CA GLU A 49 -4.46 -11.36 28.30
C GLU A 49 -3.54 -10.17 28.01
N ALA A 50 -2.95 -9.53 29.04
CA ALA A 50 -1.96 -8.47 28.86
C ALA A 50 -0.71 -8.98 28.11
N ARG A 51 -0.22 -10.19 28.47
CA ARG A 51 0.93 -10.81 27.80
C ARG A 51 0.64 -11.19 26.34
N LYS A 52 -0.58 -11.67 26.04
CA LYS A 52 -1.02 -11.93 24.67
C LYS A 52 -1.10 -10.64 23.86
N ALA A 53 -1.65 -9.57 24.43
CA ALA A 53 -1.74 -8.26 23.78
C ALA A 53 -0.35 -7.68 23.48
N ALA A 54 0.56 -7.72 24.45
CA ALA A 54 1.94 -7.28 24.28
C ALA A 54 2.69 -8.08 23.21
N LYS A 55 2.50 -9.40 23.16
CA LYS A 55 3.10 -10.25 22.12
C LYS A 55 2.55 -9.90 20.73
N LYS A 56 1.24 -9.69 20.60
CA LYS A 56 0.59 -9.27 19.35
C LYS A 56 1.04 -7.87 18.91
N GLU A 57 1.31 -6.96 19.83
CA GLU A 57 1.88 -5.65 19.52
C GLU A 57 3.34 -5.74 19.07
N ALA A 58 4.16 -6.56 19.73
CA ALA A 58 5.54 -6.80 19.32
C ALA A 58 5.64 -7.46 17.94
N GLU A 59 4.81 -8.46 17.63
CA GLU A 59 4.72 -9.07 16.30
C GLU A 59 4.28 -8.05 15.23
N ARG A 60 3.39 -7.11 15.59
CA ARG A 60 2.97 -6.02 14.70
C ARG A 60 4.09 -5.03 14.43
N GLN A 61 4.77 -4.55 15.47
CA GLN A 61 5.92 -3.64 15.33
C GLN A 61 7.03 -4.29 14.49
N TYR A 62 7.35 -5.55 14.77
CA TYR A 62 8.34 -6.29 13.98
C TYR A 62 7.96 -6.39 12.49
N THR A 63 6.68 -6.61 12.19
CA THR A 63 6.21 -6.66 10.80
C THR A 63 6.30 -5.30 10.13
N GLN A 64 5.94 -4.21 10.84
CA GLN A 64 6.07 -2.85 10.34
C GLN A 64 7.54 -2.50 10.02
N ASP A 65 8.45 -2.82 10.94
CA ASP A 65 9.88 -2.57 10.77
C ASP A 65 10.45 -3.29 9.52
N LEU A 66 9.98 -4.50 9.24
CA LEU A 66 10.38 -5.24 8.03
C LEU A 66 9.87 -4.57 6.75
N VAL A 67 8.63 -4.08 6.75
CA VAL A 67 8.03 -3.38 5.62
C VAL A 67 8.74 -2.05 5.37
N ASP A 68 8.97 -1.26 6.42
CA ASP A 68 9.66 0.03 6.34
C ASP A 68 11.09 -0.14 5.83
N LYS A 69 11.81 -1.16 6.32
CA LYS A 69 13.14 -1.49 5.84
C LYS A 69 13.14 -1.91 4.38
N ALA A 70 12.20 -2.76 3.96
CA ALA A 70 12.08 -3.16 2.56
C ALA A 70 11.78 -1.96 1.64
N HIS A 71 10.92 -1.04 2.08
CA HIS A 71 10.65 0.20 1.35
C HIS A 71 11.89 1.09 1.25
N ALA A 72 12.62 1.28 2.35
CA ALA A 72 13.86 2.05 2.36
C ALA A 72 14.91 1.45 1.41
N ASP A 73 15.06 0.12 1.40
CA ASP A 73 15.99 -0.58 0.50
C ASP A 73 15.59 -0.41 -0.98
N VAL A 74 14.29 -0.45 -1.30
CA VAL A 74 13.79 -0.19 -2.66
C VAL A 74 14.04 1.26 -3.07
N GLN A 75 13.71 2.23 -2.21
CA GLN A 75 13.95 3.64 -2.49
C GLN A 75 15.44 3.94 -2.68
N ALA A 76 16.31 3.35 -1.87
CA ALA A 76 17.75 3.50 -2.01
C ALA A 76 18.25 2.96 -3.36
N LYS A 77 17.75 1.81 -3.81
CA LYS A 77 18.10 1.24 -5.13
C LYS A 77 17.60 2.13 -6.28
N GLN A 78 16.39 2.67 -6.18
CA GLN A 78 15.86 3.60 -7.18
C GLN A 78 16.69 4.89 -7.23
N ALA A 79 17.04 5.47 -6.07
CA ALA A 79 17.89 6.66 -5.99
C ALA A 79 19.28 6.42 -6.59
N GLN A 80 19.88 5.25 -6.32
CA GLN A 80 21.16 4.86 -6.93
C GLN A 80 21.04 4.69 -8.45
N ALA A 81 19.93 4.16 -8.95
CA ALA A 81 19.69 4.00 -10.38
C ALA A 81 19.58 5.35 -11.09
N LEU A 82 18.84 6.29 -10.52
CA LEU A 82 18.72 7.65 -11.04
C LEU A 82 20.06 8.41 -11.00
N ALA A 83 20.87 8.18 -9.98
CA ALA A 83 22.21 8.73 -9.91
C ALA A 83 23.17 8.12 -10.96
N ALA A 84 22.99 6.83 -11.29
CA ALA A 84 23.80 6.12 -12.27
C ALA A 84 23.42 6.45 -13.72
N ASP A 85 22.13 6.70 -14.00
CA ASP A 85 21.63 7.13 -15.30
C ASP A 85 20.67 8.33 -15.17
N PRO A 86 21.21 9.56 -15.09
CA PRO A 86 20.40 10.78 -15.02
C PRO A 86 19.49 10.97 -16.24
N SER A 87 19.86 10.39 -17.39
CA SER A 87 19.11 10.54 -18.66
C SER A 87 17.71 9.93 -18.58
N LEU A 88 17.44 9.04 -17.62
CA LEU A 88 16.10 8.51 -17.38
C LEU A 88 15.09 9.63 -17.06
N THR A 89 15.53 10.67 -16.36
CA THR A 89 14.66 11.77 -15.89
C THR A 89 14.82 13.09 -16.63
N GLU A 90 15.78 13.18 -17.56
CA GLU A 90 16.02 14.41 -18.31
C GLU A 90 14.77 14.84 -19.11
N PRO A 91 14.44 16.13 -19.16
CA PRO A 91 13.33 16.59 -19.99
C PRO A 91 13.55 16.27 -21.47
N PHE A 92 12.53 15.78 -22.17
CA PHE A 92 12.55 15.56 -23.62
C PHE A 92 11.63 16.57 -24.31
N GLU A 93 12.17 17.33 -25.28
CA GLU A 93 11.49 18.48 -25.90
C GLU A 93 10.88 19.48 -24.88
N GLY A 94 11.55 19.64 -23.73
CA GLY A 94 11.11 20.49 -22.62
C GLY A 94 10.02 19.88 -21.73
N VAL A 95 9.65 18.62 -21.92
CA VAL A 95 8.64 17.91 -21.13
C VAL A 95 9.32 16.96 -20.15
N THR A 96 9.00 17.07 -18.86
CA THR A 96 9.49 16.16 -17.81
C THR A 96 8.64 14.89 -17.75
N CYS A 97 9.10 13.87 -17.02
CA CYS A 97 8.31 12.65 -16.79
C CYS A 97 6.95 12.97 -16.12
N GLU A 98 6.91 13.95 -15.22
CA GLU A 98 5.68 14.40 -14.56
C GLU A 98 4.75 15.14 -15.52
N GLY A 99 5.29 15.98 -16.40
CA GLY A 99 4.51 16.64 -17.45
C GLY A 99 3.92 15.63 -18.44
N TRP A 100 4.69 14.60 -18.81
CA TRP A 100 4.19 13.48 -19.60
C TRP A 100 3.08 12.70 -18.87
N ALA A 101 3.26 12.40 -17.59
CA ALA A 101 2.25 11.72 -16.77
C ALA A 101 0.93 12.51 -16.66
N GLN A 102 1.00 13.83 -16.52
CA GLN A 102 -0.17 14.71 -16.53
C GLN A 102 -0.91 14.68 -17.89
N ALA A 103 -0.15 14.72 -18.99
CA ALA A 103 -0.70 14.60 -20.32
C ALA A 103 -1.34 13.22 -20.55
N ALA A 104 -0.67 12.14 -20.14
CA ALA A 104 -1.21 10.79 -20.23
C ALA A 104 -2.51 10.62 -19.44
N SER A 105 -2.60 11.23 -18.25
CA SER A 105 -3.84 11.27 -17.46
C SER A 105 -4.97 11.97 -18.22
N THR A 106 -4.70 13.15 -18.79
CA THR A 106 -5.68 13.91 -19.60
C THR A 106 -6.18 13.10 -20.79
N MET A 107 -5.27 12.41 -21.48
CA MET A 107 -5.58 11.57 -22.65
C MET A 107 -6.55 10.42 -22.34
N ILE A 108 -6.59 9.96 -21.09
CA ILE A 108 -7.49 8.90 -20.63
C ILE A 108 -8.78 9.48 -20.06
N SER A 109 -8.69 10.57 -19.30
CA SER A 109 -9.82 11.17 -18.58
C SER A 109 -10.76 11.99 -19.45
N VAL A 110 -10.26 12.57 -20.56
CA VAL A 110 -11.06 13.39 -21.47
C VAL A 110 -11.37 12.58 -22.71
N GLN A 111 -12.64 12.27 -23.00
CA GLN A 111 -13.02 11.50 -24.19
C GLN A 111 -13.17 12.36 -25.46
N ASP A 112 -13.35 13.67 -25.29
CA ASP A 112 -13.53 14.61 -26.39
C ASP A 112 -12.18 15.07 -26.95
N LEU A 113 -11.98 14.89 -28.27
CA LEU A 113 -10.71 15.15 -28.94
C LEU A 113 -10.33 16.63 -28.96
N GLU A 114 -11.31 17.53 -29.05
CA GLU A 114 -11.05 18.97 -29.05
C GLU A 114 -10.58 19.41 -27.66
N LYS A 115 -11.25 18.94 -26.61
CA LYS A 115 -10.86 19.19 -25.22
C LYS A 115 -9.51 18.56 -24.88
N GLN A 116 -9.19 17.37 -25.39
CA GLN A 116 -7.85 16.79 -25.27
C GLN A 116 -6.80 17.70 -25.90
N THR A 117 -7.06 18.20 -27.11
CA THR A 117 -6.14 19.07 -27.84
C THR A 117 -5.92 20.39 -27.08
N GLN A 118 -6.99 21.00 -26.56
CA GLN A 118 -6.91 22.21 -25.75
C GLN A 118 -6.10 21.98 -24.46
N ALA A 119 -6.31 20.85 -23.78
CA ALA A 119 -5.58 20.52 -22.56
C ALA A 119 -4.08 20.24 -22.83
N LEU A 120 -3.75 19.53 -23.91
CA LEU A 120 -2.35 19.37 -24.35
C LEU A 120 -1.69 20.72 -24.66
N ALA A 121 -2.43 21.63 -25.32
CA ALA A 121 -1.93 22.96 -25.64
C ALA A 121 -1.62 23.80 -24.38
N GLN A 122 -2.42 23.67 -23.31
CA GLN A 122 -2.13 24.30 -22.02
C GLN A 122 -0.82 23.80 -21.39
N MET A 123 -0.41 22.57 -21.71
CA MET A 123 0.88 21.99 -21.30
C MET A 123 2.01 22.24 -22.32
N GLY A 124 1.79 23.08 -23.33
CA GLY A 124 2.80 23.38 -24.36
C GLY A 124 3.08 22.18 -25.29
N MET A 125 2.08 21.34 -25.51
CA MET A 125 2.14 20.17 -26.38
C MET A 125 1.04 20.19 -27.43
N ASP A 126 1.36 19.70 -28.62
CA ASP A 126 0.37 19.23 -29.59
C ASP A 126 0.35 17.70 -29.59
N ARG A 127 -0.54 17.11 -30.40
CA ARG A 127 -0.64 15.64 -30.46
C ARG A 127 0.64 14.98 -30.97
N ALA A 128 1.30 15.57 -31.97
CA ALA A 128 2.53 15.00 -32.53
C ALA A 128 3.68 15.04 -31.52
N LYS A 129 3.80 16.12 -30.74
CA LYS A 129 4.75 16.25 -29.64
C LYS A 129 4.43 15.27 -28.52
N TYR A 130 3.16 15.12 -28.14
CA TYR A 130 2.75 14.11 -27.16
C TYR A 130 3.17 12.71 -27.60
N ASP A 131 2.91 12.32 -28.85
CA ASP A 131 3.24 10.97 -29.34
C ASP A 131 4.76 10.71 -29.31
N ARG A 132 5.59 11.71 -29.65
CA ARG A 132 7.06 11.61 -29.55
C ARG A 132 7.54 11.52 -28.10
N VAL A 133 7.03 12.39 -27.23
CA VAL A 133 7.33 12.39 -25.79
C VAL A 133 6.95 11.05 -25.16
N ASN A 134 5.75 10.55 -25.49
CA ASN A 134 5.26 9.27 -25.01
C ASN A 134 6.15 8.11 -25.47
N ALA A 135 6.57 8.09 -26.73
CA ALA A 135 7.48 7.07 -27.25
C ALA A 135 8.83 7.10 -26.52
N GLU A 136 9.42 8.28 -26.32
CA GLU A 136 10.71 8.43 -25.65
C GLU A 136 10.66 8.00 -24.18
N PHE A 137 9.70 8.50 -23.40
CA PHE A 137 9.60 8.11 -21.99
C PHE A 137 9.19 6.65 -21.81
N THR A 138 8.38 6.08 -22.71
CA THR A 138 8.11 4.63 -22.73
C THR A 138 9.41 3.85 -22.97
N ALA A 139 10.24 4.28 -23.92
CA ALA A 139 11.52 3.64 -24.20
C ALA A 139 12.51 3.78 -23.03
N ARG A 140 12.50 4.89 -22.30
CA ARG A 140 13.27 5.05 -21.05
C ARG A 140 12.77 4.12 -19.96
N MET A 141 11.45 4.01 -19.79
CA MET A 141 10.87 3.12 -18.79
C MET A 141 11.17 1.65 -19.08
N GLN A 142 11.26 1.25 -20.35
CA GLN A 142 11.71 -0.10 -20.74
C GLN A 142 13.19 -0.37 -20.44
N ARG A 143 14.03 0.67 -20.44
CA ARG A 143 15.46 0.58 -20.07
C ARG A 143 15.68 0.65 -18.56
N ASP A 144 14.76 1.28 -17.83
CA ASP A 144 14.80 1.37 -16.39
C ASP A 144 14.38 0.04 -15.73
N MET A 145 15.39 -0.78 -15.43
CA MET A 145 15.21 -2.05 -14.73
C MET A 145 14.93 -1.90 -13.23
N THR A 146 14.98 -0.68 -12.69
CA THR A 146 14.80 -0.40 -11.25
C THR A 146 13.42 0.11 -10.90
N GLY A 147 12.64 0.51 -11.92
CA GLY A 147 11.31 1.07 -11.76
C GLY A 147 11.29 2.48 -11.16
N ALA A 148 12.43 3.16 -11.08
CA ALA A 148 12.51 4.53 -10.56
C ALA A 148 11.67 5.51 -11.39
N LEU A 149 11.78 5.44 -12.72
CA LEU A 149 10.99 6.26 -13.65
C LEU A 149 9.51 5.87 -13.59
N ALA A 150 9.21 4.58 -13.43
CA ALA A 150 7.85 4.08 -13.25
C ALA A 150 7.22 4.62 -11.95
N THR A 151 7.98 4.71 -10.86
CA THR A 151 7.54 5.34 -9.61
C THR A 151 7.28 6.83 -9.78
N ILE A 152 8.18 7.59 -10.42
CA ILE A 152 7.97 9.02 -10.70
C ILE A 152 6.71 9.23 -11.55
N TYR A 153 6.59 8.48 -12.64
CA TYR A 153 5.41 8.51 -13.52
C TYR A 153 4.13 8.18 -12.75
N GLY A 154 4.12 7.08 -11.99
CA GLY A 154 2.96 6.62 -11.24
C GLY A 154 2.48 7.66 -10.22
N ASN A 155 3.40 8.25 -9.47
CA ASN A 155 3.09 9.31 -8.51
C ASN A 155 2.52 10.56 -9.19
N ALA A 156 3.12 10.99 -10.31
CA ALA A 156 2.65 12.15 -11.05
C ALA A 156 1.30 11.91 -11.75
N PHE A 157 1.10 10.71 -12.30
CA PHE A 157 -0.15 10.28 -12.93
C PHE A 157 -1.28 10.21 -11.91
N ALA A 158 -1.04 9.57 -10.76
CA ALA A 158 -1.98 9.52 -9.65
C ALA A 158 -2.34 10.94 -9.18
N LYS A 159 -1.34 11.81 -8.98
CA LYS A 159 -1.56 13.23 -8.64
C LYS A 159 -2.40 13.95 -9.69
N ALA A 160 -2.20 13.68 -10.99
CA ALA A 160 -2.96 14.26 -12.08
C ALA A 160 -4.41 13.75 -12.16
N GLN A 161 -4.67 12.53 -11.66
CA GLN A 161 -6.02 11.98 -11.51
C GLN A 161 -6.70 12.41 -10.20
N SER A 162 -6.07 13.30 -9.43
CA SER A 162 -6.48 13.65 -8.05
C SER A 162 -6.42 12.49 -7.06
N VAL A 163 -5.69 11.41 -7.39
CA VAL A 163 -5.27 10.37 -6.47
C VAL A 163 -4.00 10.87 -5.76
N GLN A 164 -4.14 11.78 -4.81
CA GLN A 164 -2.99 12.27 -4.06
C GLN A 164 -2.82 11.48 -2.77
N ALA A 165 -2.17 10.33 -2.80
CA ALA A 165 -1.86 9.52 -1.60
C ALA A 165 -1.16 10.32 -0.46
N ASP A 166 -0.39 11.35 -0.83
CA ASP A 166 0.33 12.27 0.07
C ASP A 166 -0.13 13.74 -0.02
N GLY A 167 -1.29 13.98 -0.64
CA GLY A 167 -1.88 15.31 -0.76
C GLY A 167 -2.59 15.79 0.50
N PRO A 168 -3.13 17.03 0.50
CA PRO A 168 -4.09 17.45 1.50
C PRO A 168 -5.25 16.46 1.56
N GLU A 169 -5.71 16.20 2.78
CA GLU A 169 -6.85 15.33 3.06
C GLU A 169 -8.05 15.69 2.17
N PRO A 170 -8.48 14.81 1.25
CA PRO A 170 -9.49 15.15 0.24
C PRO A 170 -10.90 15.25 0.84
N VAL A 171 -11.13 14.56 1.96
CA VAL A 171 -12.33 14.56 2.76
C VAL A 171 -11.96 14.09 4.16
N SER A 172 -12.62 14.58 5.22
CA SER A 172 -12.29 14.15 6.59
C SER A 172 -12.49 12.65 6.80
N PHE A 173 -11.75 12.04 7.71
CA PHE A 173 -11.90 10.61 8.06
C PHE A 173 -13.37 10.26 8.41
N GLU A 174 -14.03 11.08 9.23
CA GLU A 174 -15.41 10.87 9.62
C GLU A 174 -16.36 10.93 8.42
N LYS A 175 -16.12 11.87 7.48
CA LYS A 175 -16.96 12.01 6.29
C LYS A 175 -16.71 10.89 5.29
N TYR A 176 -15.48 10.39 5.17
CA TYR A 176 -15.17 9.19 4.39
C TYR A 176 -15.90 7.95 4.95
N GLY A 177 -15.92 7.78 6.27
CA GLY A 177 -16.68 6.71 6.93
C GLY A 177 -18.20 6.85 6.74
N GLU A 178 -18.74 8.07 6.80
CA GLU A 178 -20.16 8.34 6.51
C GLU A 178 -20.54 7.92 5.08
N ILE A 179 -19.70 8.27 4.10
CA ILE A 179 -19.93 7.90 2.70
C ILE A 179 -19.85 6.38 2.52
N ALA A 180 -18.85 5.73 3.11
CA ALA A 180 -18.69 4.27 3.02
C ALA A 180 -19.88 3.51 3.64
N GLY A 181 -20.37 3.95 4.80
CA GLY A 181 -21.58 3.40 5.42
C GLY A 181 -22.85 3.64 4.59
N ALA A 182 -23.01 4.83 4.00
CA ALA A 182 -24.14 5.13 3.12
C ALA A 182 -24.13 4.24 1.87
N GLN A 183 -22.97 4.04 1.23
CA GLN A 183 -22.84 3.14 0.09
C GLN A 183 -23.17 1.69 0.43
N ALA A 184 -22.76 1.20 1.62
CA ALA A 184 -23.12 -0.13 2.10
C ALA A 184 -24.64 -0.29 2.26
N ALA A 185 -25.30 0.65 2.96
CA ALA A 185 -26.74 0.64 3.15
C ALA A 185 -27.54 0.74 1.84
N TRP A 186 -27.06 1.54 0.87
CA TRP A 186 -27.66 1.60 -0.47
C TRP A 186 -27.48 0.30 -1.24
N GLY A 187 -26.32 -0.35 -1.10
CA GLY A 187 -26.05 -1.66 -1.69
C GLY A 187 -27.01 -2.74 -1.17
N GLU A 188 -27.29 -2.77 0.13
CA GLU A 188 -28.23 -3.71 0.74
C GLU A 188 -29.68 -3.52 0.27
N THR A 189 -30.07 -2.26 0.00
CA THR A 189 -31.41 -1.91 -0.47
C THR A 189 -31.57 -1.98 -1.99
N GLY A 190 -30.50 -2.27 -2.73
CA GLY A 190 -30.48 -2.34 -4.20
C GLY A 190 -30.62 -0.97 -4.87
N ALA A 191 -30.35 0.12 -4.16
CA ALA A 191 -30.35 1.47 -4.72
C ALA A 191 -29.16 1.68 -5.67
N ASP A 192 -29.33 2.54 -6.68
CA ASP A 192 -28.21 2.95 -7.55
C ASP A 192 -27.24 3.82 -6.76
N VAL A 193 -26.15 3.20 -6.31
CA VAL A 193 -25.10 3.82 -5.49
C VAL A 193 -24.48 5.02 -6.21
N ASN A 194 -24.29 4.97 -7.53
CA ASN A 194 -23.67 6.06 -8.28
C ASN A 194 -24.60 7.27 -8.35
N MET A 195 -25.90 7.04 -8.56
CA MET A 195 -26.90 8.10 -8.52
C MET A 195 -27.02 8.72 -7.13
N LYS A 196 -27.03 7.89 -6.08
CA LYS A 196 -27.15 8.34 -4.68
C LYS A 196 -25.94 9.11 -4.18
N LEU A 197 -24.72 8.72 -4.58
CA LEU A 197 -23.51 9.49 -4.33
C LEU A 197 -23.62 10.91 -4.88
N LYS A 198 -24.16 11.05 -6.10
CA LYS A 198 -24.36 12.37 -6.72
C LYS A 198 -25.48 13.16 -6.06
N GLU A 199 -26.58 12.52 -5.69
CA GLU A 199 -27.74 13.17 -5.07
C GLU A 199 -27.46 13.67 -3.63
N VAL A 200 -26.76 12.87 -2.83
CA VAL A 200 -26.62 13.12 -1.38
C VAL A 200 -25.32 13.84 -1.05
N PHE A 201 -24.25 13.57 -1.78
CA PHE A 201 -22.92 14.12 -1.49
C PHE A 201 -22.35 14.99 -2.61
N ASP A 202 -23.07 15.13 -3.74
CA ASP A 202 -22.58 15.77 -4.97
C ASP A 202 -21.31 15.12 -5.57
N LEU A 203 -21.03 13.87 -5.19
CA LEU A 203 -19.82 13.13 -5.55
C LEU A 203 -20.04 12.17 -6.72
N THR A 204 -18.97 11.87 -7.43
CA THR A 204 -18.91 10.83 -8.46
C THR A 204 -18.19 9.57 -7.95
N ALA A 205 -18.35 8.46 -8.65
CA ALA A 205 -17.59 7.24 -8.37
C ALA A 205 -16.07 7.44 -8.46
N LEU A 206 -15.62 8.36 -9.32
CA LEU A 206 -14.22 8.71 -9.45
C LEU A 206 -13.71 9.42 -8.18
N ASP A 207 -14.50 10.34 -7.61
CA ASP A 207 -14.15 11.01 -6.36
C ASP A 207 -14.02 10.00 -5.22
N ILE A 208 -14.93 9.04 -5.13
CA ILE A 208 -14.87 7.96 -4.13
C ILE A 208 -13.64 7.08 -4.34
N SER A 209 -13.30 6.73 -5.58
CA SER A 209 -12.09 5.95 -5.88
C SER A 209 -10.82 6.70 -5.48
N ASN A 210 -10.78 8.02 -5.68
CA ASN A 210 -9.68 8.88 -5.26
C ASN A 210 -9.57 8.97 -3.73
N TYR A 211 -10.70 9.12 -3.03
CA TYR A 211 -10.74 9.13 -1.57
C TYR A 211 -10.29 7.78 -1.00
N GLY A 212 -10.76 6.67 -1.58
CA GLY A 212 -10.37 5.34 -1.19
C GLY A 212 -8.87 5.11 -1.37
N SER A 213 -8.30 5.59 -2.47
CA SER A 213 -6.86 5.49 -2.72
C SER A 213 -6.02 6.33 -1.73
N TYR A 214 -6.48 7.54 -1.39
CA TYR A 214 -5.88 8.37 -0.33
C TYR A 214 -5.89 7.64 1.02
N TRP A 215 -7.09 7.26 1.48
CA TRP A 215 -7.27 6.65 2.80
C TRP A 215 -6.62 5.27 2.90
N MET A 216 -6.58 4.49 1.82
CA MET A 216 -5.85 3.22 1.78
C MET A 216 -4.36 3.43 2.04
N THR A 217 -3.75 4.48 1.47
CA THR A 217 -2.35 4.81 1.75
C THR A 217 -2.16 5.18 3.22
N LYS A 218 -3.08 5.97 3.80
CA LYS A 218 -3.03 6.32 5.22
C LYS A 218 -3.25 5.11 6.14
N PHE A 219 -4.11 4.16 5.76
CA PHE A 219 -4.33 2.91 6.50
C PHE A 219 -3.13 1.97 6.44
N MET A 220 -2.42 1.92 5.31
CA MET A 220 -1.18 1.14 5.19
C MET A 220 -0.04 1.75 6.01
N ALA A 221 0.00 3.08 6.15
CA ALA A 221 0.99 3.78 6.96
C ALA A 221 0.63 3.82 8.47
N ASP A 222 -0.66 3.78 8.82
CA ASP A 222 -1.17 3.82 10.18
C ASP A 222 -2.25 2.75 10.39
N TYR A 223 -1.83 1.60 10.93
CA TYR A 223 -2.72 0.49 11.23
C TYR A 223 -3.77 0.82 12.32
N GLN A 224 -3.49 1.75 13.24
CA GLN A 224 -4.48 2.16 14.25
C GLN A 224 -5.68 2.85 13.58
N LEU A 225 -5.39 3.67 12.57
CA LEU A 225 -6.42 4.30 11.76
C LEU A 225 -7.21 3.27 10.94
N ALA A 226 -6.55 2.24 10.41
CA ALA A 226 -7.21 1.12 9.72
C ALA A 226 -8.15 0.33 10.65
N GLU A 227 -7.75 0.07 11.90
CA GLU A 227 -8.59 -0.59 12.91
C GLU A 227 -9.79 0.27 13.31
N LYS A 228 -9.60 1.60 13.44
CA LYS A 228 -10.71 2.55 13.68
C LYS A 228 -11.72 2.52 12.52
N HIS A 229 -11.25 2.46 11.28
CA HIS A 229 -12.12 2.35 10.09
C HIS A 229 -12.92 1.05 10.09
N ALA A 230 -12.28 -0.09 10.37
CA ALA A 230 -12.96 -1.38 10.46
C ALA A 230 -14.12 -1.37 11.48
N LYS A 231 -13.88 -0.84 12.68
CA LYS A 231 -14.93 -0.70 13.73
C LYS A 231 -16.07 0.22 13.34
N LEU A 232 -15.82 1.19 12.47
CA LEU A 232 -16.83 2.12 11.97
C LEU A 232 -17.75 1.47 10.93
N MET A 233 -17.20 0.53 10.15
CA MET A 233 -17.93 -0.23 9.12
C MET A 233 -18.72 -1.43 9.65
N GLU A 234 -18.47 -1.86 10.89
CA GLU A 234 -19.19 -2.96 11.56
C GLU A 234 -20.51 -2.53 12.23
N LYS A 235 -20.84 -1.23 12.22
CA LYS A 235 -22.08 -0.67 12.77
C LYS A 235 -23.11 -0.39 11.69
#